data_AF-A0A1F1UVM3-F1
#
_entry.id   AF-A0A1F1UVM3-F1
#
_cell.length_a   1.000
_cell.length_b   1.000
_cell.length_c   1.000
_cell.angle_alpha   90.00
_cell.angle_beta   90.00
_cell.angle_gamma   90.00
#
_symmetry.space_group_name_H-M   'P 1'
#
loop_
_entity.id
_entity.type
_entity.pdbx_description
1 polymer ?
#
loop_
_entity_poly.entity_id
_entity_poly.type
_entity_poly.pdbx_seq_one_letter_code
_entity_poly.pdbx_strand_id
1 'polypeptide(L)'
;MMGLSAEQLLAIADEYCDFHGCHITSFGFLAACAAVPGSRFHGVPVFDSVDAAAEALSSSITALAPLSSGNEGFAVVAAEVYRRWAG
;
A
#
# COMPACT_ATOMS: atom_id res chain seq x y z
N MET A 1 -7.35 -12.55 -3.24
CA MET A 1 -7.65 -11.14 -3.57
C MET A 1 -6.81 -10.69 -4.74
N MET A 2 -7.22 -9.62 -5.40
CA MET A 2 -6.42 -8.97 -6.44
C MET A 2 -5.18 -8.32 -5.82
N GLY A 3 -4.03 -8.46 -6.49
CA GLY A 3 -2.80 -7.80 -6.04
C GLY A 3 -2.81 -6.32 -6.39
N LEU A 4 -2.09 -5.52 -5.62
CA LEU A 4 -1.82 -4.12 -5.93
C LEU A 4 -0.45 -4.03 -6.62
N SER A 5 -0.41 -3.54 -7.85
CA SER A 5 0.88 -3.34 -8.54
C SER A 5 1.67 -2.18 -7.92
N ALA A 6 2.99 -2.19 -8.10
CA ALA A 6 3.86 -1.11 -7.62
C ALA A 6 3.49 0.23 -8.29
N GLU A 7 3.13 0.20 -9.56
CA GLU A 7 2.70 1.37 -10.35
C GLU A 7 1.37 1.94 -9.83
N GLN A 8 0.44 1.08 -9.40
CA GLN A 8 -0.81 1.55 -8.78
C GLN A 8 -0.53 2.23 -7.44
N LEU A 9 0.32 1.65 -6.58
CA LEU A 9 0.66 2.29 -5.32
C LEU A 9 1.49 3.57 -5.51
N LEU A 10 2.32 3.62 -6.56
CA LEU A 10 3.03 4.83 -6.96
C LEU A 10 2.07 5.95 -7.35
N ALA A 11 1.05 5.68 -8.17
CA ALA A 11 0.06 6.68 -8.53
C ALA A 11 -0.69 7.24 -7.29
N ILE A 12 -0.98 6.39 -6.29
CA ILE A 12 -1.58 6.84 -5.03
C ILE A 12 -0.58 7.70 -4.23
N ALA A 13 0.68 7.30 -4.19
CA ALA A 13 1.73 8.04 -3.49
C ALA A 13 1.98 9.41 -4.12
N ASP A 14 2.04 9.51 -5.44
CA ASP A 14 2.23 10.77 -6.16
C ASP A 14 1.11 11.77 -5.82
N GLU A 15 -0.16 11.36 -5.92
CA GLU A 15 -1.29 12.21 -5.56
C GLU A 15 -1.27 12.62 -4.08
N TYR A 16 -0.94 11.69 -3.18
CA TYR A 16 -0.83 11.99 -1.75
C TYR A 16 0.31 12.98 -1.47
N CYS A 17 1.47 12.79 -2.09
CA CYS A 17 2.63 13.66 -1.96
C CYS A 17 2.34 15.08 -2.48
N ASP A 18 1.70 15.19 -3.64
CA ASP A 18 1.31 16.46 -4.24
C ASP A 18 0.37 17.26 -3.33
N PHE A 19 -0.60 16.59 -2.68
CA PHE A 19 -1.54 17.25 -1.77
C PHE A 19 -0.92 17.61 -0.41
N HIS A 20 -0.08 16.74 0.16
CA HIS A 20 0.46 16.90 1.52
C HIS A 20 1.84 17.58 1.58
N GLY A 21 2.48 17.85 0.44
CA GLY A 21 3.80 18.49 0.38
C GLY A 21 4.94 17.61 0.90
N CYS A 22 4.79 16.29 0.85
CA CYS A 22 5.86 15.33 1.14
C CYS A 22 6.38 14.70 -0.17
N HIS A 23 7.39 13.83 -0.09
CA HIS A 23 7.92 13.13 -1.27
C HIS A 23 8.30 11.69 -0.94
N ILE A 24 8.35 10.84 -1.97
CA ILE A 24 8.81 9.46 -1.86
C ILE A 24 10.31 9.46 -1.58
N THR A 25 10.73 8.75 -0.52
CA THR A 25 12.15 8.58 -0.16
C THR A 25 12.69 7.21 -0.57
N SER A 26 11.81 6.22 -0.77
CA SER A 26 12.20 4.86 -1.16
C SER A 26 11.16 4.18 -2.05
N PHE A 27 11.45 4.11 -3.35
CA PHE A 27 10.65 3.34 -4.31
C PHE A 27 10.69 1.82 -4.01
N GLY A 28 11.80 1.32 -3.46
CA GLY A 28 11.92 -0.09 -3.07
C GLY A 28 10.96 -0.44 -1.93
N PHE A 29 10.79 0.45 -0.96
CA PHE A 29 9.82 0.27 0.14
C PHE A 29 8.39 0.39 -0.36
N LEU A 30 8.14 1.31 -1.29
CA LEU A 30 6.83 1.42 -1.94
C LEU A 30 6.47 0.12 -2.69
N ALA A 31 7.38 -0.40 -3.51
CA ALA A 31 7.20 -1.67 -4.21
C ALA A 31 6.98 -2.84 -3.24
N ALA A 32 7.71 -2.87 -2.11
CA ALA A 32 7.53 -3.89 -1.07
C ALA A 32 6.12 -3.80 -0.43
N CYS A 33 5.63 -2.59 -0.15
CA CYS A 33 4.27 -2.40 0.36
C CYS A 33 3.20 -2.89 -0.63
N ALA A 34 3.35 -2.56 -1.92
CA ALA A 34 2.42 -2.96 -2.96
C ALA A 34 2.31 -4.49 -3.11
N ALA A 35 3.43 -5.21 -2.92
CA ALA A 35 3.47 -6.67 -2.99
C ALA A 35 2.72 -7.39 -1.85
N VAL A 36 2.38 -6.68 -0.77
CA VAL A 36 1.70 -7.28 0.39
C VAL A 36 0.27 -7.68 0.03
N PRO A 37 -0.62 -6.78 -0.43
CA PRO A 37 -1.91 -7.16 -0.97
C PRO A 37 -1.78 -8.14 -2.14
N GLY A 38 -2.39 -9.31 -1.99
CA GLY A 38 -2.35 -10.36 -3.02
C GLY A 38 -1.18 -11.34 -2.91
N SER A 39 -0.33 -11.23 -1.89
CA SER A 39 0.72 -12.21 -1.59
C SER A 39 0.18 -13.64 -1.44
N ARG A 40 0.99 -14.62 -1.87
CA ARG A 40 0.64 -16.04 -1.89
C ARG A 40 1.85 -16.92 -1.56
N PHE A 41 1.62 -18.02 -0.85
CA PHE A 41 2.60 -19.11 -0.70
C PHE A 41 2.13 -20.34 -1.47
N HIS A 42 2.90 -20.78 -2.47
CA HIS A 42 2.52 -21.92 -3.33
C HIS A 42 1.09 -21.82 -3.88
N GLY A 43 0.68 -20.61 -4.26
CA GLY A 43 -0.67 -20.35 -4.76
C GLY A 43 -1.76 -20.24 -3.70
N VAL A 44 -1.46 -20.43 -2.41
CA VAL A 44 -2.39 -20.20 -1.29
C VAL A 44 -2.38 -18.71 -0.93
N PRO A 45 -3.52 -18.01 -0.92
CA PRO A 45 -3.59 -16.61 -0.47
C PRO A 45 -3.11 -16.48 0.98
N VAL A 46 -2.29 -15.46 1.26
CA VAL A 46 -1.86 -15.15 2.64
C VAL A 46 -3.02 -14.61 3.48
N PHE A 47 -3.96 -13.93 2.84
CA PHE A 47 -5.09 -13.26 3.49
C PHE A 47 -6.42 -13.79 2.94
N ASP A 48 -7.43 -13.85 3.79
CA ASP A 48 -8.76 -14.42 3.51
C ASP A 48 -9.82 -13.38 3.10
N SER A 49 -9.54 -12.09 3.28
CA SER A 49 -10.49 -10.99 3.08
C SER A 49 -9.81 -9.70 2.62
N VAL A 50 -10.54 -8.87 1.86
CA VAL A 50 -10.09 -7.55 1.36
C VAL A 50 -9.66 -6.66 2.52
N ASP A 51 -10.41 -6.67 3.61
CA ASP A 51 -10.09 -5.92 4.81
C ASP A 51 -8.77 -6.37 5.44
N ALA A 52 -8.51 -7.68 5.53
CA ALA A 52 -7.25 -8.18 6.09
C ALA A 52 -6.02 -7.78 5.24
N ALA A 53 -6.13 -7.81 3.90
CA ALA A 53 -5.03 -7.31 3.05
C ALA A 53 -4.87 -5.80 3.12
N ALA A 54 -5.96 -5.04 3.23
CA ALA A 54 -5.89 -3.59 3.38
C ALA A 54 -5.20 -3.19 4.69
N GLU A 55 -5.52 -3.87 5.79
CA GLU A 55 -4.88 -3.64 7.08
C GLU A 55 -3.38 -3.99 7.05
N ALA A 56 -3.02 -5.08 6.35
CA ALA A 56 -1.64 -5.46 6.15
C ALA A 56 -0.87 -4.45 5.28
N LEU A 57 -1.50 -3.89 4.23
CA LEU A 57 -0.92 -2.79 3.45
C LEU A 57 -0.64 -1.58 4.33
N SER A 58 -1.63 -1.14 5.10
CA SER A 58 -1.50 -0.01 6.03
C SER A 58 -0.34 -0.21 7.01
N SER A 59 -0.30 -1.39 7.65
CA SER A 59 0.76 -1.76 8.59
C SER A 59 2.14 -1.77 7.94
N SER A 60 2.24 -2.25 6.70
CA SER A 60 3.50 -2.32 5.96
C SER A 60 4.01 -0.92 5.57
N ILE A 61 3.12 -0.03 5.13
CA ILE A 61 3.46 1.37 4.83
C ILE A 61 3.93 2.08 6.10
N THR A 62 3.24 1.87 7.22
CA THR A 62 3.61 2.46 8.51
C THR A 62 5.00 1.97 8.96
N ALA A 63 5.27 0.68 8.79
CA ALA A 63 6.55 0.07 9.21
C ALA A 63 7.73 0.45 8.31
N LEU A 64 7.52 0.48 6.99
CA LEU A 64 8.59 0.76 6.01
C LEU A 64 8.78 2.26 5.78
N ALA A 65 7.77 3.08 6.03
CA ALA A 65 7.79 4.54 5.91
C ALA A 65 8.39 5.03 4.56
N PRO A 66 7.76 4.72 3.40
CA PRO A 66 8.33 5.02 2.08
C PRO A 66 8.33 6.52 1.73
N LEU A 67 7.68 7.38 2.52
CA LEU A 67 7.61 8.83 2.31
C LEU A 67 8.47 9.59 3.32
N SER A 68 8.84 10.82 2.98
CA SER A 68 9.61 11.73 3.84
C SER A 68 8.88 12.11 5.13
N SER A 69 7.55 12.11 5.09
CA SER A 69 6.65 12.40 6.20
C SER A 69 5.23 11.93 5.85
N GLY A 70 4.34 11.87 6.85
CA GLY A 70 2.91 11.59 6.62
C GLY A 70 2.60 10.12 6.30
N ASN A 71 3.50 9.18 6.60
CA ASN A 71 3.32 7.75 6.30
C ASN A 71 2.08 7.12 6.95
N GLU A 72 1.70 7.55 8.17
CA GLU A 72 0.48 7.06 8.84
C GLU A 72 -0.79 7.46 8.07
N GLY A 73 -0.86 8.71 7.59
CA GLY A 73 -1.98 9.18 6.77
C GLY A 73 -2.00 8.48 5.41
N PHE A 74 -0.84 8.32 4.78
CA PHE A 74 -0.70 7.60 3.51
C PHE A 74 -1.13 6.14 3.63
N ALA A 75 -0.77 5.47 4.73
CA ALA A 75 -1.16 4.10 5.04
C ALA A 75 -2.69 3.93 5.07
N VAL A 76 -3.39 4.85 5.74
CA VAL A 76 -4.85 4.85 5.81
C VAL A 76 -5.48 5.08 4.43
N VAL A 77 -4.97 6.05 3.67
CA VAL A 77 -5.47 6.36 2.32
C VAL A 77 -5.26 5.19 1.37
N ALA A 78 -4.05 4.63 1.33
CA ALA A 78 -3.72 3.51 0.45
C ALA A 78 -4.57 2.26 0.76
N ALA A 79 -4.78 1.95 2.04
CA ALA A 79 -5.65 0.86 2.47
C ALA A 79 -7.11 1.08 2.05
N GLU A 80 -7.62 2.30 2.16
CA GLU A 80 -8.99 2.64 1.75
C GLU A 80 -9.16 2.58 0.22
N VAL A 81 -8.20 3.09 -0.54
CA VAL A 81 -8.20 2.97 -2.01
C VAL A 81 -8.20 1.50 -2.42
N TYR A 82 -7.34 0.69 -1.81
CA TYR A 82 -7.30 -0.75 -2.08
C TYR A 82 -8.63 -1.44 -1.73
N ARG A 83 -9.25 -1.14 -0.56
CA ARG A 83 -10.56 -1.71 -0.19
C ARG A 83 -11.61 -1.46 -1.25
N ARG A 84 -11.73 -0.21 -1.73
CA ARG A 84 -12.73 0.18 -2.73
C ARG A 84 -12.48 -0.39 -4.12
N TRP A 85 -11.21 -0.63 -4.45
CA TRP A 85 -10.82 -1.16 -5.74
C TRP A 85 -10.92 -2.69 -5.81
N ALA A 86 -10.59 -3.38 -4.72
CA ALA A 86 -10.50 -4.84 -4.65
C ALA A 86 -11.76 -5.55 -4.13
N GLY A 87 -12.63 -4.83 -3.40
CA GLY A 87 -13.95 -5.30 -2.94
C GLY A 87 -15.03 -5.03 -3.96
#